data_AF-A0A2D6XKF3-F1
#
_entry.id   AF-A0A2D6XKF3-F1
#
_cell.length_a   1.000
_cell.length_b   1.000
_cell.length_c   1.000
_cell.angle_alpha   90.00
_cell.angle_beta   90.00
_cell.angle_gamma   90.00
#
_symmetry.space_group_name_H-M   'P 1'
#
loop_
_entity.id
_entity.type
_entity.pdbx_description
1 polymer ?
#
loop_
_entity_poly.entity_id
_entity_poly.type
_entity_poly.pdbx_seq_one_letter_code
_entity_poly.pdbx_strand_id
1 'polypeptide(L)'
;MYEGKTVAKVEKEIDSHKLAGAIAQKDMVTGLYYLRNANRYMKNPKYKNATWERYLGDRYGMRPGTYDKMCFAFLNFPEAAVKLGSGIINKTKDRCGAIKMIPALDEIMDLPRTNRTPWTERVDSVIDKYARPEREERPETGTSPSKNELWTEINRLRAELSAKDKELEEAYAQIEKMKATIEKLKAKGKP
;
A
#
# COMPACT_ATOMS: atom_id res chain seq x y z
N MET A 1 22.58 -26.31 31.20
CA MET A 1 21.14 -26.21 31.57
C MET A 1 20.15 -26.83 30.55
N TYR A 2 20.59 -27.29 29.37
CA TYR A 2 19.74 -28.06 28.44
C TYR A 2 20.27 -29.48 28.16
N GLU A 3 21.39 -29.85 28.79
CA GLU A 3 21.97 -31.19 28.69
C GLU A 3 20.96 -32.25 29.17
N GLY A 4 20.82 -33.32 28.39
CA GLY A 4 19.89 -34.41 28.65
C GLY A 4 18.44 -34.18 28.24
N LYS A 5 18.05 -32.99 27.73
CA LYS A 5 16.72 -32.79 27.15
C LYS A 5 16.69 -33.21 25.68
N THR A 6 15.59 -33.82 25.25
CA THR A 6 15.34 -34.07 23.82
C THR A 6 15.01 -32.76 23.10
N VAL A 7 15.30 -32.71 21.80
CA VAL A 7 15.00 -31.55 20.94
C VAL A 7 13.54 -31.12 21.08
N ALA A 8 12.60 -32.07 20.97
CA ALA A 8 11.16 -31.79 21.09
C ALA A 8 10.77 -31.13 22.43
N LYS A 9 11.43 -31.49 23.54
CA LYS A 9 11.18 -30.88 24.85
C LYS A 9 11.70 -29.44 24.90
N VAL A 10 12.90 -29.21 24.33
CA VAL A 10 13.48 -27.86 24.25
C VAL A 10 12.65 -26.97 23.33
N GLU A 11 12.21 -27.46 22.17
CA GLU A 11 11.34 -26.72 21.25
C GLU A 11 10.00 -26.33 21.88
N LYS A 12 9.39 -27.26 22.65
CA LYS A 12 8.16 -26.96 23.38
C LYS A 12 8.35 -25.86 24.45
N GLU A 13 9.48 -25.87 25.14
CA GLU A 13 9.84 -24.80 26.09
C GLU A 13 10.10 -23.47 25.37
N ILE A 14 10.75 -23.50 24.21
CA ILE A 14 10.94 -22.30 23.37
C ILE A 14 9.59 -21.73 22.91
N ASP A 15 8.68 -22.58 22.45
CA ASP A 15 7.36 -22.17 21.98
C ASP A 15 6.51 -21.53 23.10
N SER A 16 6.58 -22.05 24.33
CA SER A 16 5.87 -21.45 25.47
C SER A 16 6.44 -20.08 25.83
N HIS A 17 7.78 -19.94 25.84
CA HIS A 17 8.45 -18.65 26.06
C HIS A 17 8.15 -17.65 24.95
N LYS A 18 8.04 -18.12 23.71
CA LYS A 18 7.68 -17.28 22.56
C LYS A 18 6.28 -16.68 22.72
N LEU A 19 5.31 -17.47 23.17
CA LEU A 19 3.95 -16.97 23.44
C LEU A 19 3.95 -15.94 24.57
N ALA A 20 4.59 -16.24 25.69
CA ALA A 20 4.72 -15.30 26.80
C ALA A 20 5.41 -13.99 26.38
N GLY A 21 6.46 -14.09 25.56
CA GLY A 21 7.17 -12.95 24.98
C GLY A 21 6.27 -12.12 24.07
N ALA A 22 5.43 -12.74 23.24
CA ALA A 22 4.49 -12.03 22.37
C ALA A 22 3.42 -11.26 23.16
N ILE A 23 2.91 -11.85 24.26
CA ILE A 23 1.98 -11.18 25.17
C ILE A 23 2.66 -9.99 25.86
N ALA A 24 3.87 -10.19 26.39
CA ALA A 24 4.63 -9.10 27.02
C ALA A 24 4.94 -7.96 26.03
N GLN A 25 5.21 -8.27 24.75
CA GLN A 25 5.38 -7.27 23.71
C GLN A 25 4.09 -6.49 23.44
N LYS A 26 2.93 -7.16 23.39
CA LYS A 26 1.62 -6.50 23.25
C LYS A 26 1.40 -5.49 24.38
N ASP A 27 1.66 -5.90 25.62
CA ASP A 27 1.47 -5.05 26.80
C ASP A 27 2.44 -3.86 26.80
N MET A 28 3.72 -4.13 26.49
CA MET A 28 4.74 -3.08 26.33
C MET A 28 4.33 -2.04 25.28
N VAL A 29 3.90 -2.48 24.09
CA VAL A 29 3.51 -1.60 23.00
C VAL A 29 2.27 -0.78 23.37
N THR A 30 1.30 -1.40 24.04
CA THR A 30 0.09 -0.72 24.54
C THR A 30 0.45 0.35 25.59
N GLY A 31 1.36 0.02 26.52
CA GLY A 31 1.88 0.97 27.51
C GLY A 31 2.63 2.14 26.86
N LEU A 32 3.49 1.86 25.89
CA LEU A 32 4.21 2.89 25.12
C LEU A 32 3.24 3.77 24.32
N TYR A 33 2.21 3.18 23.71
CA TYR A 33 1.16 3.91 23.00
C TYR A 33 0.40 4.87 23.92
N TYR A 34 0.05 4.43 25.12
CA TYR A 34 -0.53 5.30 26.14
C TYR A 34 0.42 6.45 26.53
N LEU A 35 1.69 6.13 26.79
CA LEU A 35 2.70 7.13 27.17
C LEU A 35 2.90 8.19 26.09
N ARG A 36 2.96 7.78 24.81
CA ARG A 36 3.09 8.68 23.66
C ARG A 36 1.89 9.60 23.54
N ASN A 37 0.69 9.04 23.44
CA ASN A 37 -0.52 9.83 23.14
C ASN A 37 -0.96 10.74 24.29
N ALA A 38 -0.70 10.34 25.54
CA ALA A 38 -0.98 11.17 26.69
C ALA A 38 0.19 12.10 27.07
N ASN A 39 1.26 12.14 26.26
CA ASN A 39 2.52 12.86 26.54
C ASN A 39 3.08 12.59 27.95
N ARG A 40 2.77 11.41 28.54
CA ARG A 40 3.11 11.11 29.93
C ARG A 40 4.58 10.81 30.13
N TYR A 41 5.30 10.46 29.06
CA TYR A 41 6.75 10.32 29.13
C TYR A 41 7.45 11.62 29.56
N MET A 42 6.87 12.79 29.26
CA MET A 42 7.39 14.10 29.68
C MET A 42 7.21 14.38 31.18
N LYS A 43 6.40 13.58 31.91
CA LYS A 43 6.29 13.70 33.37
C LYS A 43 7.58 13.28 34.08
N ASN A 44 8.43 12.50 33.42
CA ASN A 44 9.75 12.21 33.92
C ASN A 44 10.65 13.44 33.75
N PRO A 45 11.27 13.98 34.83
CA PRO A 45 12.10 15.18 34.75
C PRO A 45 13.22 15.11 33.70
N LYS A 46 13.79 13.93 33.47
CA LYS A 46 14.84 13.71 32.45
C LYS A 46 14.35 13.99 31.03
N TYR A 47 13.07 13.78 30.76
CA TYR A 47 12.47 13.83 29.41
C TYR A 47 11.45 14.96 29.25
N LYS A 48 11.37 15.90 30.20
CA LYS A 48 10.39 17.00 30.17
C LYS A 48 10.39 17.79 28.86
N ASN A 49 11.57 17.99 28.27
CA ASN A 49 11.76 18.72 27.01
C ASN A 49 12.30 17.80 25.88
N ALA A 50 12.20 16.49 26.05
CA ALA A 50 12.68 15.53 25.04
C ALA A 50 11.57 15.20 24.03
N THR A 51 11.97 14.78 22.83
CA THR A 51 11.02 14.21 21.86
C THR A 51 10.70 12.75 22.21
N TRP A 52 9.61 12.23 21.63
CA TRP A 52 9.23 10.82 21.81
C TRP A 52 10.32 9.86 21.33
N GLU A 53 10.95 10.17 20.21
CA GLU A 53 12.02 9.35 19.61
C GLU A 53 13.22 9.24 20.53
N ARG A 54 13.60 10.35 21.18
CA ARG A 54 14.68 10.35 22.18
C ARG A 54 14.31 9.53 23.41
N TYR A 55 13.09 9.68 23.93
CA TYR A 55 12.62 8.87 25.05
C TYR A 55 12.65 7.37 24.74
N LEU A 56 12.13 7.00 23.57
CA LEU A 56 12.04 5.62 23.11
C LEU A 56 13.44 5.00 22.89
N GLY A 57 14.34 5.75 22.25
CA GLY A 57 15.73 5.34 22.04
C GLY A 57 16.49 5.17 23.36
N ASP A 58 16.43 6.17 24.25
CA ASP A 58 17.19 6.16 25.50
C ASP A 58 16.71 5.11 26.51
N ARG A 59 15.40 4.84 26.59
CA ARG A 59 14.83 3.92 27.60
C ARG A 59 14.68 2.50 27.12
N TYR A 60 14.37 2.32 25.84
CA TYR A 60 13.98 1.01 25.30
C TYR A 60 14.88 0.56 24.15
N GLY A 61 15.87 1.36 23.73
CA GLY A 61 16.74 1.03 22.59
C GLY A 61 15.97 0.83 21.28
N MET A 62 14.76 1.40 21.18
CA MET A 62 13.83 1.10 20.09
C MET A 62 13.80 2.26 19.09
N ARG A 63 13.90 1.93 17.81
CA ARG A 63 13.77 2.91 16.72
C ARG A 63 12.30 3.27 16.50
N PRO A 64 11.97 4.52 16.11
CA PRO A 64 10.59 4.93 15.85
C PRO A 64 9.88 4.04 14.83
N GLY A 65 10.55 3.69 13.71
CA GLY A 65 9.97 2.81 12.70
C GLY A 65 9.67 1.38 13.22
N THR A 66 10.48 0.85 14.14
CA THR A 66 10.20 -0.44 14.80
C THR A 66 8.97 -0.32 15.69
N TYR A 67 8.89 0.75 16.47
CA TYR A 67 7.75 1.04 17.33
C TYR A 67 6.46 1.20 16.52
N ASP A 68 6.46 1.98 15.44
CA ASP A 68 5.27 2.20 14.61
C ASP A 68 4.80 0.89 13.95
N LYS A 69 5.74 0.04 13.49
CA LYS A 69 5.43 -1.31 12.99
C LYS A 69 4.81 -2.21 14.06
N MET A 70 5.27 -2.11 15.31
CA MET A 70 4.70 -2.86 16.43
C MET A 70 3.33 -2.32 16.82
N CYS A 71 3.14 -1.00 16.90
CA CYS A 71 1.85 -0.38 17.15
C CYS A 71 0.84 -0.78 16.09
N PHE A 72 1.22 -0.71 14.81
CA PHE A 72 0.35 -1.15 13.73
C PHE A 72 -0.13 -2.59 13.93
N ALA A 73 0.79 -3.52 14.24
CA ALA A 73 0.45 -4.92 14.43
C ALA A 73 -0.40 -5.18 15.69
N PHE A 74 0.09 -4.78 16.86
CA PHE A 74 -0.53 -5.15 18.15
C PHE A 74 -1.79 -4.36 18.48
N LEU A 75 -1.98 -3.16 17.92
CA LEU A 75 -3.18 -2.35 18.17
C LEU A 75 -4.31 -2.68 17.20
N ASN A 76 -4.01 -2.96 15.92
CA ASN A 76 -5.04 -3.25 14.91
C ASN A 76 -5.34 -4.74 14.78
N PHE A 77 -4.36 -5.60 15.05
CA PHE A 77 -4.47 -7.06 14.87
C PHE A 77 -3.92 -7.80 16.10
N PRO A 78 -4.42 -7.55 17.32
CA PRO A 78 -3.82 -8.05 18.56
C PRO A 78 -3.69 -9.57 18.60
N GLU A 79 -4.70 -10.31 18.14
CA GLU A 79 -4.71 -11.78 18.16
C GLU A 79 -3.72 -12.36 17.15
N ALA A 80 -3.78 -11.87 15.90
CA ALA A 80 -2.83 -12.26 14.87
C ALA A 80 -1.39 -11.87 15.23
N ALA A 81 -1.18 -10.74 15.90
CA ALA A 81 0.15 -10.29 16.30
C ALA A 81 0.76 -11.17 17.39
N VAL A 82 -0.05 -11.67 18.33
CA VAL A 82 0.39 -12.62 19.34
C VAL A 82 0.73 -13.98 18.71
N LYS A 83 -0.07 -14.45 17.74
CA LYS A 83 0.13 -15.78 17.11
C LYS A 83 1.25 -15.79 16.06
N LEU A 84 1.30 -14.77 15.20
CA LEU A 84 2.17 -14.69 14.02
C LEU A 84 3.39 -13.78 14.22
N GLY A 85 3.31 -12.85 15.17
CA GLY A 85 4.31 -11.80 15.35
C GLY A 85 4.06 -10.59 14.44
N SER A 86 4.64 -9.45 14.83
CA SER A 86 4.53 -8.20 14.08
C SER A 86 5.18 -8.25 12.69
N GLY A 87 6.21 -9.08 12.50
CA GLY A 87 6.93 -9.21 11.24
C GLY A 87 6.04 -9.69 10.09
N ILE A 88 5.27 -10.77 10.31
CA ILE A 88 4.34 -11.32 9.31
C ILE A 88 3.27 -10.28 8.96
N ILE A 89 2.67 -9.65 9.97
CA ILE A 89 1.64 -8.63 9.76
C ILE A 89 2.15 -7.46 8.91
N ASN A 90 3.35 -6.96 9.20
CA ASN A 90 3.94 -5.88 8.41
C ASN A 90 4.30 -6.35 6.99
N LYS A 91 4.81 -7.57 6.82
CA LYS A 91 5.05 -8.15 5.49
C LYS A 91 3.77 -8.24 4.66
N THR A 92 2.67 -8.73 5.25
CA THR A 92 1.36 -8.80 4.60
C THR A 92 0.83 -7.40 4.25
N LYS A 93 0.99 -6.43 5.16
CA LYS A 93 0.63 -5.03 4.89
C LYS A 93 1.39 -4.47 3.68
N ASP A 94 2.69 -4.70 3.62
CA ASP A 94 3.56 -4.14 2.58
C ASP A 94 3.27 -4.77 1.20
N ARG A 95 3.03 -6.09 1.15
CA ARG A 95 2.76 -6.84 -0.09
C ARG A 95 1.31 -6.76 -0.58
N CYS A 96 0.33 -6.95 0.31
CA CYS A 96 -1.09 -7.02 -0.07
C CYS A 96 -1.77 -5.65 0.00
N GLY A 97 -1.25 -4.75 0.84
CA GLY A 97 -1.89 -3.48 1.14
C GLY A 97 -3.08 -3.58 2.09
N ALA A 98 -3.58 -2.42 2.53
CA ALA A 98 -4.63 -2.33 3.55
C ALA A 98 -5.90 -3.14 3.22
N ILE A 99 -6.34 -3.17 1.95
CA ILE A 99 -7.59 -3.82 1.56
C ILE A 99 -7.47 -5.35 1.59
N LYS A 100 -6.43 -5.90 0.96
CA LYS A 100 -6.25 -7.37 0.83
C LYS A 100 -5.53 -7.99 2.02
N MET A 101 -5.04 -7.18 2.96
CA MET A 101 -4.31 -7.67 4.12
C MET A 101 -5.18 -8.50 5.08
N ILE A 102 -6.42 -8.07 5.33
CA ILE A 102 -7.33 -8.78 6.26
C ILE A 102 -7.57 -10.23 5.80
N PRO A 103 -8.09 -10.49 4.58
CA PRO A 103 -8.32 -11.86 4.13
C PRO A 103 -7.04 -12.69 4.04
N ALA A 104 -5.90 -12.08 3.71
CA ALA A 104 -4.61 -12.77 3.73
C ALA A 104 -4.20 -13.20 5.15
N LEU A 105 -4.43 -12.35 6.17
CA LEU A 105 -4.14 -12.70 7.56
C LEU A 105 -5.07 -13.79 8.07
N ASP A 106 -6.36 -13.74 7.73
CA ASP A 106 -7.32 -14.78 8.12
C ASP A 106 -6.89 -16.15 7.57
N GLU A 107 -6.53 -16.22 6.27
CA GLU A 107 -6.03 -17.44 5.66
C GLU A 107 -4.72 -17.92 6.31
N ILE A 108 -3.79 -17.01 6.64
CA ILE A 108 -2.55 -17.37 7.35
C ILE A 108 -2.85 -17.93 8.75
N MET A 109 -3.82 -17.35 9.47
CA MET A 109 -4.19 -17.76 10.82
C MET A 109 -4.75 -19.19 10.85
N ASP A 110 -5.40 -19.61 9.76
CA ASP A 110 -6.01 -20.93 9.59
C ASP A 110 -5.06 -21.98 8.99
N LEU A 111 -3.85 -21.60 8.57
CA LEU A 111 -2.87 -22.55 8.03
C LEU A 111 -2.50 -23.61 9.09
N PRO A 112 -2.70 -24.91 8.81
CA PRO A 112 -2.30 -25.97 9.75
C PRO A 112 -0.77 -26.00 9.87
N ARG A 113 -0.18 -26.17 11.06
CA ARG A 113 1.27 -26.41 11.16
C ARG A 113 1.57 -27.85 10.76
N THR A 114 2.16 -28.04 9.57
CA THR A 114 2.49 -29.36 9.02
C THR A 114 3.99 -29.43 8.72
N ASN A 115 4.55 -30.64 8.72
CA ASN A 115 6.00 -30.87 8.51
C ASN A 115 6.41 -30.95 7.04
N ARG A 116 5.47 -30.88 6.09
CA ARG A 116 5.76 -31.13 4.67
C ARG A 116 6.40 -29.92 3.95
N THR A 117 6.03 -28.72 4.35
CA THR A 117 6.51 -27.48 3.72
C THR A 117 6.82 -26.48 4.82
N PRO A 118 7.99 -25.81 4.77
CA PRO A 118 8.35 -24.77 5.74
C PRO A 118 7.22 -23.76 5.93
N TRP A 119 6.99 -23.37 7.18
CA TRP A 119 5.95 -22.41 7.55
C TRP A 119 6.07 -21.10 6.77
N THR A 120 7.31 -20.61 6.59
CA THR A 120 7.62 -19.38 5.86
C THR A 120 7.15 -19.42 4.41
N GLU A 121 7.41 -20.50 3.69
CA GLU A 121 7.01 -20.65 2.28
C GLU A 121 5.50 -20.66 2.12
N ARG A 122 4.79 -21.27 3.07
CA ARG A 122 3.33 -21.32 3.05
C ARG A 122 2.70 -19.96 3.35
N VAL A 123 3.24 -19.24 4.33
CA VAL A 123 2.83 -17.86 4.61
C VAL A 123 3.09 -16.98 3.38
N ASP A 124 4.25 -17.15 2.74
CA ASP A 124 4.62 -16.37 1.56
C ASP A 124 3.71 -16.67 0.38
N SER A 125 3.34 -17.94 0.16
CA SER A 125 2.35 -18.30 -0.87
C SER A 125 1.01 -17.62 -0.67
N VAL A 126 0.51 -17.53 0.58
CA VAL A 126 -0.73 -16.80 0.87
C VAL A 126 -0.53 -15.31 0.62
N ILE A 127 0.58 -14.71 1.08
CA ILE A 127 0.86 -13.29 0.85
C ILE A 127 0.91 -12.98 -0.65
N ASP A 128 1.56 -13.81 -1.46
CA ASP A 128 1.72 -13.62 -2.89
C ASP A 128 0.38 -13.76 -3.64
N LYS A 129 -0.50 -14.68 -3.20
CA LYS A 129 -1.88 -14.79 -3.71
C LYS A 129 -2.68 -13.50 -3.57
N TYR A 130 -2.45 -12.74 -2.48
CA TYR A 130 -3.12 -11.48 -2.20
C TYR A 130 -2.27 -10.25 -2.54
N ALA A 131 -1.10 -10.42 -3.15
CA ALA A 131 -0.21 -9.33 -3.46
C ALA A 131 -0.89 -8.29 -4.36
N ARG A 132 -0.46 -7.04 -4.21
CA ARG A 132 -0.82 -6.00 -5.16
C ARG A 132 -0.21 -6.37 -6.52
N PRO A 133 -0.95 -6.17 -7.63
CA PRO A 133 -0.33 -6.28 -8.94
C PRO A 133 0.88 -5.36 -9.00
N GLU A 134 1.97 -5.86 -9.56
CA GLU A 134 3.17 -5.09 -9.80
C GLU A 134 2.76 -3.86 -10.61
N ARG A 135 3.00 -2.66 -10.05
CA ARG A 135 2.77 -1.45 -10.81
C ARG A 135 3.82 -1.46 -11.89
N GLU A 136 3.39 -1.48 -13.16
CA GLU A 136 4.28 -1.16 -14.26
C GLU A 136 5.01 0.13 -13.88
N GLU A 137 6.34 0.05 -13.81
CA GLU A 137 7.17 1.23 -13.65
C GLU A 137 6.74 2.16 -14.77
N ARG A 138 6.25 3.35 -14.41
CA ARG A 138 6.01 4.37 -15.44
C ARG A 138 7.34 4.51 -16.17
N PRO A 139 7.37 4.43 -17.51
CA PRO A 139 8.60 4.66 -18.23
C PRO A 139 9.19 5.96 -17.71
N GLU A 140 10.51 5.96 -17.43
CA GLU A 140 11.30 7.14 -17.09
C GLU A 140 11.21 8.12 -18.27
N THR A 141 10.05 8.76 -18.39
CA THR A 141 9.83 9.86 -19.31
C THR A 141 10.48 11.03 -18.60
N GLY A 142 11.69 11.36 -19.05
CA GLY A 142 12.51 12.44 -18.54
C GLY A 142 11.66 13.69 -18.34
N THR A 143 11.85 14.34 -17.19
CA THR A 143 11.26 15.62 -16.79
C THR A 143 9.77 15.76 -17.13
N SER A 144 8.90 15.54 -16.15
CA SER A 144 7.49 15.97 -16.23
C SER A 144 7.41 17.34 -16.91
N PRO A 145 6.67 17.48 -18.02
CA PRO A 145 6.56 18.74 -18.73
C PRO A 145 6.20 19.84 -17.74
N SER A 146 6.97 20.92 -17.76
CA SER A 146 6.68 22.10 -16.96
C SER A 146 5.26 22.59 -17.28
N LYS A 147 4.65 23.28 -16.32
CA LYS A 147 3.31 23.86 -16.49
C LYS A 147 3.21 24.73 -17.77
N ASN A 148 4.30 25.36 -18.19
CA ASN A 148 4.36 26.18 -19.41
C ASN A 148 4.35 25.35 -20.69
N GLU A 149 5.03 24.21 -20.72
CA GLU A 149 5.01 23.30 -21.88
C GLU A 149 3.62 22.73 -22.10
N LEU A 150 2.94 22.32 -21.01
CA LEU A 150 1.54 21.89 -21.06
C LEU A 150 0.61 22.99 -21.56
N TRP A 151 0.83 24.23 -21.12
CA TRP A 151 -0.01 25.36 -21.53
C TRP A 151 0.17 25.73 -23.01
N THR A 152 1.41 25.63 -23.49
CA THR A 152 1.74 25.86 -24.91
C THR A 152 1.09 24.81 -25.79
N GLU A 153 1.16 23.53 -25.38
CA GLU A 153 0.55 22.43 -26.12
C GLU A 153 -0.98 22.50 -26.14
N ILE A 154 -1.62 22.88 -25.03
CA ILE A 154 -3.07 23.11 -24.98
C ILE A 154 -3.50 24.19 -25.98
N ASN A 155 -2.74 25.28 -26.08
CA ASN A 155 -3.09 26.35 -27.02
C ASN A 155 -2.87 25.94 -28.47
N ARG A 156 -1.82 25.18 -28.76
CA ARG A 156 -1.58 24.60 -30.09
C ARG A 156 -2.76 23.73 -30.52
N LEU A 157 -3.15 22.79 -29.67
CA LEU A 157 -4.26 21.88 -29.94
C LEU A 157 -5.60 22.62 -30.13
N ARG A 158 -5.84 23.69 -29.36
CA ARG A 158 -7.03 24.55 -29.55
C ARG A 158 -7.04 25.26 -30.90
N ALA A 159 -5.88 25.76 -31.34
CA ALA A 159 -5.77 26.42 -32.64
C ALA A 159 -5.98 25.41 -33.79
N GLU A 160 -5.40 24.22 -33.69
CA GLU A 160 -5.61 23.13 -34.66
C GLU A 160 -7.07 22.70 -34.73
N LEU A 161 -7.73 22.53 -33.57
CA LEU A 161 -9.15 22.18 -33.52
C LEU A 161 -10.01 23.25 -34.19
N SER A 162 -9.76 24.53 -33.90
CA SER A 162 -10.49 25.63 -34.54
C SER A 162 -10.26 25.71 -36.06
N ALA A 163 -9.05 25.40 -36.53
CA ALA A 163 -8.78 25.34 -37.96
C ALA A 163 -9.55 24.18 -38.63
N LYS A 164 -9.58 23.01 -37.98
CA LYS A 164 -10.32 21.84 -38.45
C LYS A 164 -11.82 22.06 -38.47
N ASP A 165 -12.39 22.74 -37.48
CA ASP A 165 -13.81 23.09 -37.47
C ASP A 165 -14.19 24.00 -38.66
N LYS A 166 -13.34 24.96 -39.02
CA LYS A 166 -13.56 25.80 -40.21
C LYS A 166 -13.48 25.02 -41.51
N GLU A 167 -12.49 24.13 -41.65
CA GLU A 167 -12.40 23.24 -42.82
C GLU A 167 -13.65 22.36 -42.94
N LEU A 168 -14.19 21.89 -41.81
CA LEU A 168 -15.41 21.08 -41.76
C LEU A 168 -16.63 21.89 -42.22
N GLU A 169 -16.80 23.12 -41.73
CA GLU A 169 -17.88 24.03 -42.15
C GLU A 169 -17.83 24.33 -43.65
N GLU A 170 -16.64 24.61 -44.18
CA GLU A 170 -16.42 24.86 -45.61
C GLU A 170 -16.77 23.62 -46.45
N ALA A 171 -16.36 22.42 -46.02
CA ALA A 171 -16.71 21.17 -46.67
C ALA A 171 -18.22 20.92 -46.67
N TYR A 172 -18.91 21.17 -45.55
CA TYR A 172 -20.37 21.06 -45.48
C TYR A 172 -21.07 22.05 -46.43
N ALA A 173 -20.60 23.30 -46.50
CA ALA A 173 -21.14 24.30 -47.41
C ALA A 173 -20.95 23.89 -48.88
N GLN A 174 -19.82 23.27 -49.23
CA GLN A 174 -19.59 22.72 -50.57
C GLN A 174 -20.53 21.56 -50.88
N ILE A 175 -20.75 20.64 -49.94
CA ILE A 175 -21.70 19.53 -50.08
C ILE A 175 -23.10 20.06 -50.37
N GLU A 176 -23.57 21.07 -49.64
CA GLU A 176 -24.90 21.66 -49.86
C GLU A 176 -25.01 22.34 -51.24
N LYS A 177 -23.97 23.04 -51.70
CA LYS A 177 -23.92 23.58 -53.08
C LYS A 177 -23.98 22.48 -54.14
N MET A 178 -23.26 21.38 -53.94
CA MET A 178 -23.28 20.23 -54.85
C MET A 178 -24.66 19.56 -54.88
N LYS A 179 -25.29 19.34 -53.72
CA LYS A 179 -26.67 18.82 -53.63
C LYS A 179 -27.66 19.72 -54.38
N ALA A 180 -27.61 21.03 -54.16
CA ALA A 180 -28.48 21.98 -54.85
C ALA A 180 -28.27 21.97 -56.38
N THR A 181 -27.03 21.75 -56.83
CA THR A 181 -26.71 21.62 -58.25
C THR A 181 -27.26 20.33 -58.84
N ILE A 182 -27.12 19.21 -58.12
CA ILE A 182 -27.70 17.91 -58.52
C ILE A 182 -29.22 18.00 -58.64
N GLU A 183 -29.91 18.62 -57.68
CA GLU A 183 -31.37 18.78 -57.74
C GLU A 183 -31.82 19.67 -58.91
N LYS A 184 -31.08 20.74 -59.22
CA LYS A 184 -31.33 21.55 -60.43
C LYS A 184 -31.13 20.76 -61.73
N LEU A 185 -30.13 19.89 -61.80
CA LEU A 185 -29.89 19.04 -62.97
C LEU A 185 -30.97 17.96 -63.12
N LYS A 186 -31.40 17.32 -62.02
CA LYS A 186 -32.53 16.39 -62.02
C LYS A 186 -33.84 17.05 -62.46
N ALA A 187 -34.10 18.28 -62.02
CA ALA A 187 -35.29 19.03 -62.44
C ALA A 187 -35.27 19.39 -63.94
N LYS A 188 -34.09 19.61 -64.53
CA LYS A 188 -33.92 19.88 -65.98
C LYS A 188 -33.91 18.61 -66.85
N GLY A 189 -33.63 17.45 -66.27
CA GLY A 189 -33.58 16.15 -66.96
C GLY A 189 -34.86 15.35 -66.91
N LYS A 190 -35.97 15.92 -66.42
CA LYS A 190 -37.30 15.28 -66.45
C LYS A 190 -37.96 15.58 -67.81
N PRO A 191 -38.21 14.58 -68.67
CA PRO A 191 -38.93 14.77 -69.93
C PRO A 191 -40.36 15.25 -69.71
#